data_AF-A0A7V6JX45-F1
#
_entry.id   AF-A0A7V6JX45-F1
#
_cell.length_a   1.000
_cell.length_b   1.000
_cell.length_c   1.000
_cell.angle_alpha   90.00
_cell.angle_beta   90.00
_cell.angle_gamma   90.00
#
_symmetry.space_group_name_H-M   'P 1'
#
loop_
_entity.id
_entity.type
_entity.pdbx_description
1 polymer ?
#
loop_
_entity_poly.entity_id
_entity_poly.type
_entity_poly.pdbx_seq_one_letter_code
_entity_poly.pdbx_strand_id
1 'polypeptide(L)'
;MKTNSASLSIFSIAAFYIGWGVSQLLSIKTQYSLLSSLLFSIVFTGLIGCFIPIYFKNRFHWSYNKPVSNRIAGYLFLILAIVFSTILSGAFVEAIDLKYSWSLILKYILLFFPMSLGIGLFAFLLIPNMLHDWNKNKIESVLLIVSISIFFFLSFYVDSLFQDMELAATMGFIGLLLGLGYFFLRSFWVVYLTLFLIMLVNTLADNKYDEYSYWVVIASTLLSLTILAFDFIKNRKSRTES
;
A
#
# COMPACT_ATOMS: atom_id res chain seq x y z
N MET A 1 0.62 -28.13 -2.17
CA MET A 1 1.43 -26.91 -2.41
C MET A 1 0.70 -25.59 -2.14
N LYS A 2 -0.63 -25.47 -2.38
CA LYS A 2 -1.42 -24.22 -2.18
C LYS A 2 -1.84 -23.90 -0.74
N THR A 3 -2.06 -24.89 0.13
CA THR A 3 -2.33 -24.66 1.57
C THR A 3 -1.15 -23.97 2.27
N ASN A 4 0.09 -24.29 1.84
CA ASN A 4 1.28 -23.63 2.35
C ASN A 4 1.38 -22.16 1.90
N SER A 5 0.86 -21.78 0.71
CA SER A 5 0.90 -20.39 0.27
C SER A 5 -0.06 -19.48 1.04
N ALA A 6 -1.24 -19.97 1.40
CA ALA A 6 -2.19 -19.20 2.21
C ALA A 6 -1.66 -18.96 3.64
N SER A 7 -1.15 -20.01 4.29
CA SER A 7 -0.54 -19.90 5.63
C SER A 7 0.64 -18.93 5.65
N LEU A 8 1.57 -19.04 4.69
CA LEU A 8 2.70 -18.12 4.55
C LEU A 8 2.24 -16.68 4.32
N SER A 9 1.19 -16.48 3.52
CA SER A 9 0.64 -15.14 3.26
C SER A 9 0.01 -14.52 4.51
N ILE A 10 -0.74 -15.29 5.30
CA ILE A 10 -1.28 -14.85 6.60
C ILE A 10 -0.14 -14.45 7.53
N PHE A 11 0.89 -15.29 7.64
CA PHE A 11 2.06 -14.98 8.46
C PHE A 11 2.75 -13.68 8.01
N SER A 12 2.86 -13.45 6.69
CA SER A 12 3.41 -12.20 6.17
C SER A 12 2.54 -10.98 6.46
N ILE A 13 1.20 -11.10 6.43
CA ILE A 13 0.30 -10.01 6.85
C ILE A 13 0.50 -9.68 8.34
N ALA A 14 0.60 -10.71 9.20
CA ALA A 14 0.89 -10.50 10.61
C ALA A 14 2.25 -9.83 10.83
N ALA A 15 3.29 -10.28 10.12
CA ALA A 15 4.62 -9.67 10.15
C ALA A 15 4.60 -8.21 9.64
N PHE A 16 3.76 -7.90 8.65
CA PHE A 16 3.53 -6.54 8.16
C PHE A 16 2.95 -5.64 9.25
N TYR A 17 1.89 -6.07 9.95
CA TYR A 17 1.32 -5.28 11.05
C TYR A 17 2.28 -5.12 12.22
N ILE A 18 2.98 -6.18 12.62
CA ILE A 18 3.96 -6.11 13.71
C ILE A 18 5.10 -5.16 13.32
N GLY A 19 5.63 -5.30 12.10
CA GLY A 19 6.69 -4.44 11.57
C GLY A 19 6.28 -2.97 11.53
N TRP A 20 5.06 -2.69 11.09
CA TRP A 20 4.50 -1.33 11.07
C TRP A 20 4.36 -0.77 12.50
N GLY A 21 3.64 -1.47 13.38
CA GLY A 21 3.37 -1.00 14.74
C GLY A 21 4.62 -0.81 15.57
N VAL A 22 5.59 -1.74 15.49
CA VAL A 22 6.89 -1.59 16.18
C VAL A 22 7.65 -0.38 15.65
N SER A 23 7.65 -0.16 14.32
CA SER A 23 8.33 0.99 13.74
C SER A 23 7.71 2.31 14.19
N GLN A 24 6.38 2.40 14.27
CA GLN A 24 5.69 3.59 14.78
C GLN A 24 5.98 3.83 16.27
N LEU A 25 5.92 2.78 17.08
CA LEU A 25 6.21 2.86 18.51
C LEU A 25 7.66 3.34 18.76
N LEU A 26 8.63 2.81 18.01
CA LEU A 26 10.03 3.24 18.09
C LEU A 26 10.21 4.69 17.61
N SER A 27 9.48 5.08 16.56
CA SER A 27 9.53 6.44 16.04
C SER A 27 9.08 7.47 17.09
N ILE A 28 7.93 7.21 17.75
CA ILE A 28 7.42 8.07 18.83
C ILE A 28 8.37 8.08 20.03
N LYS A 29 8.83 6.91 20.49
CA LYS A 29 9.72 6.82 21.68
C LYS A 29 11.08 7.50 21.48
N THR A 30 11.59 7.51 20.25
CA THR A 30 12.91 8.08 19.94
C THR A 30 12.83 9.48 19.33
N GLN A 31 11.66 10.12 19.38
CA GLN A 31 11.40 11.44 18.79
C GLN A 31 11.87 11.52 17.33
N TYR A 32 11.48 10.53 16.52
CA TYR A 32 11.79 10.47 15.10
C TYR A 32 13.30 10.45 14.79
N SER A 33 14.09 9.83 15.66
CA SER A 33 15.53 9.64 15.45
C SER A 33 15.85 9.04 14.07
N LEU A 34 17.04 9.35 13.55
CA LEU A 34 17.54 8.79 12.28
C LEU A 34 17.46 7.26 12.24
N LEU A 35 17.78 6.61 13.36
CA LEU A 35 17.73 5.16 13.49
C LEU A 35 16.31 4.61 13.32
N SER A 36 15.32 5.24 13.97
CA SER A 36 13.91 4.83 13.84
C SER A 36 13.40 5.00 12.40
N SER A 37 13.80 6.10 11.75
CA SER A 37 13.45 6.41 10.37
C SER A 37 14.08 5.39 9.40
N LEU A 38 15.33 4.98 9.64
CA LEU A 38 16.01 3.95 8.86
C LEU A 38 15.39 2.56 9.05
N LEU A 39 15.02 2.21 10.29
CA LEU A 39 14.33 0.94 10.57
C LEU A 39 12.96 0.89 9.87
N PHE A 40 12.17 1.95 9.97
CA PHE A 40 10.90 2.08 9.24
C PHE A 40 11.11 1.94 7.72
N SER A 41 12.08 2.66 7.18
CA SER A 41 12.39 2.64 5.75
C SER A 41 12.84 1.25 5.28
N ILE A 42 13.88 0.67 5.88
CA ILE A 42 14.51 -0.55 5.40
C ILE A 42 13.66 -1.78 5.73
N VAL A 43 13.25 -1.90 7.00
CA VAL A 43 12.58 -3.12 7.49
C VAL A 43 11.12 -3.10 7.06
N PHE A 44 10.38 -2.05 7.38
CA PHE A 44 8.95 -2.00 7.08
C PHE A 44 8.69 -1.79 5.59
N THR A 45 9.18 -0.70 4.97
CA THR A 45 8.84 -0.45 3.55
C THR A 45 9.59 -1.36 2.58
N GLY A 46 10.89 -1.61 2.83
CA GLY A 46 11.75 -2.39 1.94
C GLY A 46 11.53 -3.89 2.06
N LEU A 47 11.94 -4.48 3.18
CA LEU A 47 11.96 -5.94 3.37
C LEU A 47 10.55 -6.51 3.51
N ILE A 48 9.78 -6.02 4.48
CA ILE A 48 8.47 -6.57 4.76
C ILE A 48 7.46 -6.12 3.70
N GLY A 49 7.42 -4.83 3.41
CA GLY A 49 6.46 -4.20 2.48
C GLY A 49 6.66 -4.62 1.03
N CYS A 50 7.90 -4.58 0.51
CA CYS A 50 8.16 -4.83 -0.91
C CYS A 50 8.72 -6.23 -1.19
N PHE A 51 9.79 -6.64 -0.49
CA PHE A 51 10.52 -7.86 -0.82
C PHE A 51 9.68 -9.13 -0.59
N ILE A 52 8.97 -9.25 0.55
CA ILE A 52 8.17 -10.44 0.86
C ILE A 52 7.04 -10.67 -0.17
N PRO A 53 6.16 -9.69 -0.48
CA PRO A 53 5.11 -9.91 -1.49
C PRO A 53 5.65 -10.23 -2.87
N ILE A 54 6.75 -9.58 -3.28
CA ILE A 54 7.40 -9.81 -4.57
C ILE A 54 8.08 -11.19 -4.62
N TYR A 55 8.67 -11.63 -3.51
CA TYR A 55 9.19 -12.99 -3.38
C TYR A 55 8.08 -14.02 -3.58
N PHE A 56 6.92 -13.86 -2.92
CA PHE A 56 5.78 -14.76 -3.14
C PHE A 56 5.23 -14.69 -4.55
N LYS A 57 5.09 -13.48 -5.11
CA LYS A 57 4.70 -13.30 -6.51
C LYS A 57 5.55 -14.15 -7.43
N ASN A 58 6.88 -14.09 -7.26
CA ASN A 58 7.82 -14.84 -8.09
C ASN A 58 7.83 -16.34 -7.79
N ARG A 59 7.66 -16.73 -6.52
CA ARG A 59 7.64 -18.14 -6.12
C ARG A 59 6.39 -18.88 -6.62
N PHE A 60 5.26 -18.18 -6.67
CA PHE A 60 3.95 -18.72 -7.04
C PHE A 60 3.45 -18.24 -8.41
N HIS A 61 4.28 -17.50 -9.16
CA HIS A 61 3.98 -16.98 -10.51
C HIS A 61 2.69 -16.14 -10.57
N TRP A 62 2.47 -15.29 -9.57
CA TRP A 62 1.34 -14.37 -9.58
C TRP A 62 1.56 -13.21 -10.54
N SER A 63 0.47 -12.73 -11.14
CA SER A 63 0.48 -11.57 -12.04
C SER A 63 -0.01 -10.31 -11.34
N TYR A 64 0.59 -9.17 -11.66
CA TYR A 64 0.11 -7.85 -11.21
C TYR A 64 -1.24 -7.47 -11.82
N ASN A 65 -1.46 -7.89 -13.08
CA ASN A 65 -2.68 -7.57 -13.82
C ASN A 65 -3.33 -8.87 -14.29
N LYS A 66 -4.67 -8.89 -14.34
CA LYS A 66 -5.49 -9.97 -14.91
C LYS A 66 -6.51 -9.39 -15.90
N PRO A 67 -7.11 -10.20 -16.79
CA PRO A 67 -8.12 -9.74 -17.74
C PRO A 67 -9.30 -9.05 -17.05
N VAL A 68 -9.66 -7.87 -17.57
CA VAL A 68 -10.62 -6.95 -16.95
C VAL A 68 -12.06 -7.37 -17.26
N SER A 69 -12.99 -7.19 -16.31
CA SER A 69 -14.42 -7.42 -16.58
C SER A 69 -15.16 -6.13 -16.95
N ASN A 70 -15.04 -5.07 -16.13
CA ASN A 70 -15.76 -3.81 -16.33
C ASN A 70 -14.90 -2.61 -15.92
N ARG A 71 -14.25 -1.97 -16.91
CA ARG A 71 -13.35 -0.85 -16.66
C ARG A 71 -14.05 0.39 -16.09
N ILE A 72 -15.25 0.70 -16.59
CA ILE A 72 -15.96 1.93 -16.24
C ILE A 72 -16.33 1.93 -14.76
N ALA A 73 -16.96 0.85 -14.28
CA ALA A 73 -17.31 0.73 -12.86
C ALA A 73 -16.08 0.83 -11.96
N GLY A 74 -14.98 0.16 -12.34
CA GLY A 74 -13.75 0.21 -11.58
C GLY A 74 -13.16 1.61 -11.47
N TYR A 75 -13.05 2.36 -12.57
CA TYR A 75 -12.58 3.75 -12.52
C TYR A 75 -13.50 4.66 -11.71
N LEU A 76 -14.82 4.45 -11.77
CA LEU A 76 -15.78 5.21 -10.99
C LEU A 76 -15.53 5.05 -9.47
N PHE A 77 -15.28 3.82 -9.00
CA PHE A 77 -14.92 3.59 -7.60
C PHE A 77 -13.59 4.22 -7.21
N LEU A 78 -12.60 4.25 -8.12
CA LEU A 78 -11.32 4.92 -7.84
C LEU A 78 -11.47 6.44 -7.77
N ILE A 79 -12.29 7.04 -8.64
CA ILE A 79 -12.60 8.47 -8.59
C ILE A 79 -13.34 8.80 -7.29
N LEU A 80 -14.33 7.98 -6.91
CA LEU A 80 -15.02 8.13 -5.62
C LEU A 80 -14.03 8.06 -4.45
N ALA A 81 -13.10 7.10 -4.46
CA ALA A 81 -12.08 6.98 -3.41
C ALA A 81 -11.22 8.24 -3.30
N ILE A 82 -10.78 8.82 -4.43
CA ILE A 82 -10.02 10.07 -4.45
C ILE A 82 -10.88 11.21 -3.88
N VAL A 83 -12.07 11.43 -4.43
CA VAL A 83 -12.95 12.54 -4.00
C VAL A 83 -13.27 12.46 -2.51
N PHE A 84 -13.63 11.27 -2.02
CA PHE A 84 -13.94 11.07 -0.61
C PHE A 84 -12.71 11.31 0.26
N SER A 85 -11.56 10.81 -0.18
CA SER A 85 -10.34 10.93 0.59
C SER A 85 -9.74 12.33 0.60
N THR A 86 -9.85 13.11 -0.48
CA THR A 86 -9.09 14.35 -0.62
C THR A 86 -9.96 15.60 -0.51
N ILE A 87 -11.17 15.57 -1.06
CA ILE A 87 -12.06 16.74 -1.10
C ILE A 87 -12.93 16.74 0.15
N LEU A 88 -13.59 15.62 0.45
CA LEU A 88 -14.52 15.56 1.59
C LEU A 88 -13.81 15.59 2.95
N SER A 89 -12.55 15.16 3.01
CA SER A 89 -11.70 15.28 4.21
C SER A 89 -11.14 16.69 4.41
N GLY A 90 -11.24 17.58 3.41
CA GLY A 90 -10.57 18.88 3.41
C GLY A 90 -9.07 18.84 3.09
N ALA A 91 -8.45 17.65 2.98
CA ALA A 91 -7.02 17.50 2.80
C ALA A 91 -6.46 18.22 1.56
N PHE A 92 -7.23 18.26 0.47
CA PHE A 92 -6.79 18.97 -0.74
C PHE A 92 -6.67 20.48 -0.52
N VAL A 93 -7.59 21.07 0.25
CA VAL A 93 -7.58 22.51 0.55
C VAL A 93 -6.42 22.82 1.49
N GLU A 94 -6.26 22.04 2.55
CA GLU A 94 -5.18 22.19 3.52
C GLU A 94 -3.79 22.08 2.86
N ALA A 95 -3.59 21.08 2.00
CA ALA A 95 -2.33 20.89 1.29
C ALA A 95 -1.97 22.07 0.36
N ILE A 96 -2.97 22.76 -0.19
CA ILE A 96 -2.76 23.97 -1.00
C ILE A 96 -2.42 25.16 -0.10
N ASP A 97 -3.13 25.32 1.02
CA ASP A 97 -2.95 26.42 1.95
C ASP A 97 -1.57 26.41 2.63
N LEU A 98 -1.01 25.22 2.85
CA LEU A 98 0.34 25.03 3.39
C LEU A 98 1.47 25.51 2.45
N LYS A 99 1.18 25.81 1.17
CA LYS A 99 2.12 26.42 0.19
C LYS A 99 3.50 25.75 0.17
N TYR A 100 3.51 24.42 0.09
CA TYR A 100 4.74 23.64 0.10
C TYR A 100 5.73 24.03 -1.00
N SER A 101 7.02 24.03 -0.65
CA SER A 101 8.09 24.13 -1.63
C SER A 101 8.18 22.87 -2.48
N TRP A 102 8.68 22.99 -3.72
CA TRP A 102 8.90 21.84 -4.61
C TRP A 102 9.80 20.77 -4.00
N SER A 103 10.78 21.16 -3.19
CA SER A 103 11.66 20.21 -2.50
C SER A 103 10.90 19.36 -1.48
N LEU A 104 9.98 19.98 -0.72
CA LEU A 104 9.13 19.24 0.21
C LEU A 104 8.15 18.32 -0.53
N ILE A 105 7.49 18.81 -1.58
CA ILE A 105 6.60 17.97 -2.41
C ILE A 105 7.35 16.74 -2.95
N LEU A 106 8.56 16.93 -3.47
CA LEU A 106 9.39 15.82 -3.95
C LEU A 106 9.74 14.84 -2.81
N LYS A 107 10.06 15.34 -1.62
CA LYS A 107 10.32 14.50 -0.45
C LYS A 107 9.11 13.63 -0.09
N TYR A 108 7.91 14.21 -0.10
CA TYR A 108 6.67 13.46 0.14
C TYR A 108 6.43 12.42 -0.96
N ILE A 109 6.57 12.77 -2.24
CA ILE A 109 6.46 11.82 -3.35
C ILE A 109 7.39 10.62 -3.16
N LEU A 110 8.66 10.88 -2.83
CA LEU A 110 9.66 9.83 -2.62
C LEU A 110 9.38 9.01 -1.35
N LEU A 111 8.86 9.62 -0.29
CA LEU A 111 8.52 8.92 0.95
C LEU A 111 7.30 8.00 0.77
N PHE A 112 6.27 8.48 0.08
CA PHE A 112 5.01 7.76 -0.08
C PHE A 112 5.05 6.71 -1.19
N PHE A 113 5.98 6.81 -2.14
CA PHE A 113 6.20 5.78 -3.15
C PHE A 113 6.43 4.39 -2.53
N PRO A 114 7.47 4.15 -1.70
CA PRO A 114 7.71 2.84 -1.11
C PRO A 114 6.63 2.44 -0.09
N MET A 115 6.04 3.40 0.63
CA MET A 115 5.00 3.11 1.63
C MET A 115 3.71 2.60 0.97
N SER A 116 3.19 3.35 -0.01
CA SER A 116 2.00 2.95 -0.77
C SER A 116 2.25 1.69 -1.60
N LEU A 117 3.48 1.48 -2.08
CA LEU A 117 3.85 0.26 -2.80
C LEU A 117 3.76 -0.96 -1.88
N GLY A 118 4.31 -0.88 -0.66
CA GLY A 118 4.21 -1.95 0.32
C GLY A 118 2.76 -2.28 0.66
N ILE A 119 1.97 -1.28 1.05
CA ILE A 119 0.53 -1.43 1.36
C ILE A 119 -0.21 -2.02 0.16
N GLY A 120 0.02 -1.48 -1.04
CA GLY A 120 -0.60 -1.93 -2.27
C GLY A 120 -0.26 -3.38 -2.61
N LEU A 121 1.00 -3.81 -2.40
CA LEU A 121 1.42 -5.19 -2.66
C LEU A 121 0.71 -6.18 -1.73
N PHE A 122 0.50 -5.83 -0.47
CA PHE A 122 -0.32 -6.66 0.41
C PHE A 122 -1.79 -6.66 -0.01
N ALA A 123 -2.38 -5.48 -0.21
CA ALA A 123 -3.81 -5.33 -0.49
C ALA A 123 -4.23 -5.91 -1.86
N PHE A 124 -3.46 -5.64 -2.91
CA PHE A 124 -3.86 -5.86 -4.31
C PHE A 124 -3.06 -6.95 -5.03
N LEU A 125 -2.04 -7.53 -4.38
CA LEU A 125 -1.31 -8.69 -4.90
C LEU A 125 -1.39 -9.88 -3.95
N LEU A 126 -1.13 -9.72 -2.66
CA LEU A 126 -1.08 -10.84 -1.72
C LEU A 126 -2.50 -11.34 -1.37
N ILE A 127 -3.37 -10.48 -0.82
CA ILE A 127 -4.75 -10.85 -0.44
C ILE A 127 -5.54 -11.49 -1.60
N PRO A 128 -5.55 -10.93 -2.84
CA PRO A 128 -6.32 -11.52 -3.93
C PRO A 128 -5.80 -12.87 -4.41
N ASN A 129 -4.55 -13.24 -4.10
CA ASN A 129 -4.02 -14.56 -4.44
C ASN A 129 -4.09 -15.55 -3.27
N MET A 130 -4.55 -15.12 -2.09
CA MET A 130 -4.93 -15.99 -0.97
C MET A 130 -6.34 -16.57 -1.13
N LEU A 131 -7.25 -15.79 -1.73
CA LEU A 131 -8.66 -16.18 -1.91
C LEU A 131 -8.84 -16.96 -3.21
N HIS A 132 -9.57 -18.08 -3.14
CA HIS A 132 -9.74 -18.97 -4.29
C HIS A 132 -10.94 -18.56 -5.13
N ASP A 133 -10.77 -18.50 -6.46
CA ASP A 133 -11.86 -18.29 -7.42
C ASP A 133 -12.79 -17.09 -7.09
N TRP A 134 -12.26 -16.04 -6.43
CA TRP A 134 -12.99 -14.82 -6.11
C TRP A 134 -13.55 -14.10 -7.34
N ASN A 135 -13.05 -14.41 -8.53
CA ASN A 135 -13.54 -13.89 -9.80
C ASN A 135 -14.77 -14.64 -10.35
N LYS A 136 -15.08 -15.82 -9.81
CA LYS A 136 -16.19 -16.70 -10.26
C LYS A 136 -17.27 -16.85 -9.19
N ASN A 137 -16.88 -16.86 -7.92
CA ASN A 137 -17.81 -17.03 -6.79
C ASN A 137 -18.12 -15.68 -6.15
N LYS A 138 -19.42 -15.32 -6.09
CA LYS A 138 -19.90 -14.06 -5.50
C LYS A 138 -19.50 -13.91 -4.02
N ILE A 139 -19.53 -14.99 -3.25
CA ILE A 139 -19.18 -14.96 -1.82
C ILE A 139 -17.70 -14.61 -1.67
N GLU A 140 -16.83 -15.26 -2.45
CA GLU A 140 -15.40 -14.99 -2.46
C GLU A 140 -15.07 -13.61 -3.03
N SER A 141 -15.86 -13.09 -3.99
CA SER A 141 -15.76 -11.70 -4.45
C SER A 141 -16.02 -10.70 -3.31
N VAL A 142 -17.07 -10.93 -2.54
CA VAL A 142 -17.41 -10.09 -1.38
C VAL A 142 -16.32 -10.21 -0.32
N LEU A 143 -15.87 -11.44 -0.03
CA LEU A 143 -14.78 -11.71 0.91
C LEU A 143 -13.50 -10.96 0.52
N LEU A 144 -13.16 -10.89 -0.78
CA LEU A 144 -12.03 -10.11 -1.27
C LEU A 144 -12.15 -8.63 -0.92
N ILE A 145 -13.28 -8.01 -1.27
CA ILE A 145 -13.52 -6.57 -1.05
C ILE A 145 -13.48 -6.26 0.45
N VAL A 146 -14.13 -7.08 1.26
CA VAL A 146 -14.15 -6.94 2.72
C VAL A 146 -12.76 -7.18 3.31
N SER A 147 -12.00 -8.16 2.83
CA SER A 147 -10.63 -8.42 3.32
C SER A 147 -9.69 -7.25 3.04
N ILE A 148 -9.81 -6.62 1.86
CA ILE A 148 -9.05 -5.41 1.53
C ILE A 148 -9.48 -4.26 2.47
N SER A 149 -10.78 -4.05 2.65
CA SER A 149 -11.29 -3.01 3.56
C SER A 149 -10.79 -3.20 5.00
N ILE A 150 -10.89 -4.41 5.55
CA ILE A 150 -10.36 -4.76 6.87
C ILE A 150 -8.84 -4.56 6.92
N PHE A 151 -8.12 -4.93 5.85
CA PHE A 151 -6.68 -4.77 5.79
C PHE A 151 -6.26 -3.30 5.94
N PHE A 152 -6.96 -2.39 5.25
CA PHE A 152 -6.76 -0.95 5.38
C PHE A 152 -7.15 -0.43 6.77
N PHE A 153 -8.32 -0.80 7.29
CA PHE A 153 -8.75 -0.43 8.63
C PHE A 153 -7.67 -0.78 9.68
N LEU A 154 -7.23 -2.04 9.70
CA LEU A 154 -6.22 -2.51 10.66
C LEU A 154 -4.86 -1.85 10.42
N SER A 155 -4.49 -1.59 9.16
CA SER A 155 -3.22 -0.91 8.83
C SER A 155 -3.13 0.46 9.48
N PHE A 156 -4.17 1.28 9.32
CA PHE A 156 -4.18 2.64 9.86
C PHE A 156 -4.54 2.69 11.35
N TYR A 157 -5.24 1.68 11.87
CA TYR A 157 -5.40 1.53 13.31
C TYR A 157 -4.08 1.18 13.99
N VAL A 158 -3.25 0.33 13.36
CA VAL A 158 -1.89 0.06 13.81
C VAL A 158 -0.97 1.28 13.63
N ASP A 159 -1.12 2.04 12.54
CA ASP A 159 -0.35 3.27 12.30
C ASP A 159 -0.53 4.31 13.42
N SER A 160 -1.76 4.46 13.90
CA SER A 160 -2.11 5.32 15.04
C SER A 160 -1.87 4.67 16.40
N LEU A 161 -1.21 3.50 16.46
CA LEU A 161 -1.01 2.72 17.69
C LEU A 161 -2.32 2.47 18.48
N PHE A 162 -3.40 2.22 17.75
CA PHE A 162 -4.74 1.94 18.27
C PHE A 162 -5.41 3.15 18.95
N GLN A 163 -4.97 4.37 18.63
CA GLN A 163 -5.50 5.60 19.23
C GLN A 163 -6.58 6.27 18.39
N ASP A 164 -6.55 6.11 17.07
CA ASP A 164 -7.44 6.82 16.15
C ASP A 164 -8.35 5.85 15.39
N MET A 165 -9.52 5.57 15.99
CA MET A 165 -10.53 4.71 15.38
C MET A 165 -11.24 5.39 14.21
N GLU A 166 -11.32 6.72 14.19
CA GLU A 166 -12.01 7.48 13.14
C GLU A 166 -11.19 7.49 11.85
N LEU A 167 -9.88 7.73 11.94
CA LEU A 167 -8.95 7.58 10.82
C LEU A 167 -8.96 6.14 10.30
N ALA A 168 -8.91 5.15 11.20
CA ALA A 168 -8.96 3.75 10.81
C ALA A 168 -10.25 3.39 10.07
N ALA A 169 -11.41 3.85 10.55
CA ALA A 169 -12.71 3.66 9.91
C ALA A 169 -12.76 4.30 8.51
N THR A 170 -12.27 5.54 8.40
CA THR A 170 -12.18 6.28 7.13
C THR A 170 -11.30 5.53 6.13
N MET A 171 -10.13 5.06 6.56
CA MET A 171 -9.22 4.28 5.72
C MET A 171 -9.79 2.91 5.36
N GLY A 172 -10.55 2.28 6.26
CA GLY A 172 -11.31 1.06 5.98
C GLY A 172 -12.35 1.26 4.88
N PHE A 173 -13.08 2.38 4.89
CA PHE A 173 -14.03 2.74 3.84
C PHE A 173 -13.33 3.06 2.51
N ILE A 174 -12.23 3.81 2.54
CA ILE A 174 -11.39 4.03 1.34
C ILE A 174 -10.89 2.68 0.80
N GLY A 175 -10.44 1.78 1.67
CA GLY A 175 -10.03 0.42 1.34
C GLY A 175 -11.15 -0.39 0.67
N LEU A 176 -12.40 -0.19 1.08
CA LEU A 176 -13.58 -0.79 0.43
C LEU A 176 -13.74 -0.28 -1.01
N LEU A 177 -13.63 1.03 -1.23
CA LEU A 177 -13.70 1.63 -2.58
C LEU A 177 -12.55 1.18 -3.47
N LEU A 178 -11.32 1.13 -2.95
CA LEU A 178 -10.16 0.60 -3.67
C LEU A 178 -10.31 -0.90 -3.95
N GLY A 179 -10.86 -1.67 -3.01
CA GLY A 179 -11.19 -3.09 -3.18
C GLY A 179 -12.20 -3.33 -4.29
N LEU A 180 -13.25 -2.50 -4.37
CA LEU A 180 -14.20 -2.49 -5.50
C LEU A 180 -13.52 -2.11 -6.82
N GLY A 181 -12.70 -1.05 -6.82
CA GLY A 181 -11.91 -0.64 -7.97
C GLY A 181 -11.03 -1.78 -8.49
N TYR A 182 -10.32 -2.46 -7.58
CA TYR A 182 -9.51 -3.63 -7.90
C TYR A 182 -10.33 -4.80 -8.41
N PHE A 183 -11.47 -5.12 -7.79
CA PHE A 183 -12.34 -6.21 -8.21
C PHE A 183 -12.74 -6.08 -9.70
N PHE A 184 -13.07 -4.86 -10.13
CA PHE A 184 -13.49 -4.56 -11.49
C PHE A 184 -12.32 -4.43 -12.48
N LEU A 185 -11.25 -3.71 -12.11
CA LEU A 185 -10.11 -3.44 -12.99
C LEU A 185 -9.11 -4.59 -13.07
N ARG A 186 -8.96 -5.34 -11.97
CA ARG A 186 -7.96 -6.40 -11.78
C ARG A 186 -6.54 -5.96 -12.17
N SER A 187 -6.24 -4.69 -11.95
CA SER A 187 -4.95 -4.09 -12.24
C SER A 187 -4.35 -3.52 -10.97
N PHE A 188 -3.29 -4.18 -10.51
CA PHE A 188 -2.48 -3.70 -9.39
C PHE A 188 -2.02 -2.25 -9.61
N TRP A 189 -1.39 -1.97 -10.76
CA TRP A 189 -0.73 -0.69 -11.01
C TRP A 189 -1.68 0.50 -11.00
N VAL A 190 -2.90 0.33 -11.52
CA VAL A 190 -3.90 1.40 -11.54
C VAL A 190 -4.40 1.70 -10.13
N VAL A 191 -4.74 0.68 -9.35
CA VAL A 191 -5.27 0.87 -7.99
C VAL A 191 -4.16 1.33 -7.04
N TYR A 192 -2.94 0.82 -7.21
CA TYR A 192 -1.74 1.30 -6.53
C TYR A 192 -1.51 2.80 -6.78
N LEU A 193 -1.60 3.25 -8.04
CA LEU A 193 -1.43 4.67 -8.35
C LEU A 193 -2.50 5.53 -7.65
N THR A 194 -3.75 5.08 -7.62
CA THR A 194 -4.82 5.75 -6.87
C THR A 194 -4.51 5.82 -5.37
N LEU A 195 -4.08 4.70 -4.78
CA LEU A 195 -3.65 4.65 -3.38
C LEU A 195 -2.51 5.64 -3.10
N PHE A 196 -1.49 5.66 -3.95
CA PHE A 196 -0.35 6.56 -3.84
C PHE A 196 -0.79 8.02 -3.81
N LEU A 197 -1.67 8.43 -4.73
CA LEU A 197 -2.19 9.80 -4.78
C LEU A 197 -3.02 10.15 -3.53
N ILE A 198 -3.89 9.24 -3.09
CA ILE A 198 -4.68 9.39 -1.86
C ILE A 198 -3.76 9.61 -0.65
N MET A 199 -2.77 8.74 -0.46
CA MET A 199 -1.83 8.85 0.65
C MET A 199 -0.99 10.12 0.58
N LEU A 200 -0.54 10.51 -0.63
CA LEU A 200 0.28 11.70 -0.83
C LEU A 200 -0.49 12.97 -0.45
N VAL A 201 -1.73 13.12 -0.90
CA VAL A 201 -2.53 14.33 -0.63
C VAL A 201 -2.91 14.42 0.85
N ASN A 202 -3.36 13.32 1.46
CA ASN A 202 -3.73 13.33 2.88
C ASN A 202 -2.56 13.68 3.78
N THR A 203 -1.38 13.13 3.50
CA THR A 203 -0.23 13.35 4.38
C THR A 203 0.45 14.70 4.15
N LEU A 204 0.35 15.27 2.95
CA LEU A 204 0.68 16.68 2.73
C LEU A 204 -0.21 17.59 3.59
N ALA A 205 -1.51 17.29 3.71
CA ALA A 205 -2.41 18.05 4.60
C ALA A 205 -2.01 17.92 6.08
N ASP A 206 -1.59 16.74 6.50
CA ASP A 206 -1.21 16.48 7.90
C ASP A 206 0.14 17.06 8.31
N ASN A 207 0.98 17.55 7.39
CA ASN A 207 2.33 18.10 7.59
C ASN A 207 3.33 17.27 8.43
N LYS A 208 2.96 16.03 8.79
CA LYS A 208 3.65 15.13 9.72
C LYS A 208 5.09 14.80 9.35
N TYR A 209 5.46 14.90 8.07
CA TYR A 209 6.76 14.46 7.56
C TYR A 209 7.66 15.61 7.10
N ASP A 210 7.34 16.85 7.47
CA ASP A 210 8.10 18.05 7.09
C ASP A 210 9.54 18.04 7.60
N GLU A 211 9.76 17.44 8.77
CA GLU A 211 11.11 17.28 9.36
C GLU A 211 11.77 15.94 9.04
N TYR A 212 11.07 15.06 8.31
CA TYR A 212 11.60 13.73 8.00
C TYR A 212 12.87 13.81 7.12
N SER A 213 13.85 12.96 7.43
CA SER A 213 15.18 13.01 6.82
C SER A 213 15.15 12.67 5.33
N TYR A 214 15.67 13.60 4.51
CA TYR A 214 15.74 13.45 3.05
C TYR A 214 16.59 12.23 2.63
N TRP A 215 17.68 11.96 3.35
CA TRP A 215 18.57 10.83 3.07
C TRP A 215 17.89 9.49 3.27
N VAL A 216 17.07 9.37 4.32
CA VAL A 216 16.29 8.16 4.58
C VAL A 216 15.27 7.93 3.46
N VAL A 217 14.59 9.00 3.03
CA VAL A 217 13.62 8.95 1.93
C VAL A 217 14.25 8.46 0.63
N ILE A 218 15.42 9.00 0.27
CA ILE A 218 16.17 8.57 -0.91
C ILE A 218 16.56 7.09 -0.80
N ALA A 219 17.13 6.68 0.32
CA ALA A 219 17.54 5.30 0.54
C ALA A 219 16.35 4.32 0.44
N SER A 220 15.21 4.67 1.05
CA SER A 220 13.96 3.90 0.97
C SER A 220 13.49 3.72 -0.48
N THR A 221 13.50 4.82 -1.22
CA THR A 221 13.04 4.83 -2.61
C THR A 221 13.94 3.95 -3.47
N LEU A 222 15.26 4.12 -3.37
CA LEU A 222 16.23 3.33 -4.12
C LEU A 222 16.11 1.84 -3.80
N LEU A 223 15.91 1.48 -2.53
CA LEU A 223 15.68 0.09 -2.13
C LEU A 223 14.42 -0.49 -2.80
N SER A 224 13.29 0.20 -2.70
CA SER A 224 12.03 -0.26 -3.32
C SER A 224 12.11 -0.36 -4.85
N LEU A 225 12.75 0.61 -5.51
CA LEU A 225 13.01 0.60 -6.95
C LEU A 225 13.92 -0.56 -7.36
N THR A 226 14.95 -0.86 -6.55
CA THR A 226 15.87 -1.98 -6.82
C THR A 226 15.12 -3.31 -6.75
N ILE A 227 14.27 -3.50 -5.73
CA ILE A 227 13.43 -4.69 -5.59
C ILE A 227 12.48 -4.83 -6.79
N LEU A 228 11.82 -3.75 -7.20
CA LEU A 228 10.94 -3.74 -8.37
C LEU A 228 11.69 -4.01 -9.68
N ALA A 229 12.84 -3.38 -9.89
CA ALA A 229 13.67 -3.59 -11.08
C ALA A 229 14.10 -5.05 -11.19
N PHE A 230 14.53 -5.65 -10.08
CA PHE A 230 14.88 -7.07 -10.02
C PHE A 230 13.67 -7.96 -10.39
N ASP A 231 12.47 -7.65 -9.87
CA ASP A 231 11.24 -8.37 -10.24
C ASP A 231 10.94 -8.30 -11.74
N PHE A 232 11.05 -7.11 -12.34
CA PHE A 232 10.80 -6.91 -13.76
C PHE A 232 11.81 -7.66 -14.64
N ILE A 233 13.10 -7.64 -14.29
CA ILE A 233 14.14 -8.37 -15.00
C ILE A 233 13.86 -9.88 -14.94
N LYS A 234 13.54 -10.39 -13.75
CA LYS A 234 13.24 -11.82 -13.55
C LYS A 234 12.00 -12.26 -14.35
N ASN A 235 10.91 -11.48 -14.31
CA ASN A 235 9.69 -11.76 -15.08
C ASN A 235 9.93 -11.75 -16.59
N ARG A 236 10.80 -10.85 -17.08
CA ARG A 236 11.14 -10.79 -18.51
C ARG A 236 11.86 -12.06 -18.94
N LYS A 237 12.85 -12.51 -18.16
CA LYS A 237 13.63 -13.71 -18.44
C LYS A 237 12.76 -14.97 -18.50
N SER A 238 11.82 -15.13 -17.56
CA SER A 238 10.89 -16.27 -17.56
C SER A 238 9.93 -16.31 -18.76
N ARG A 239 9.65 -15.17 -19.40
CA ARG A 239 8.79 -15.11 -20.60
C ARG A 239 9.55 -15.43 -21.89
N THR A 240 10.87 -15.26 -21.90
CA THR A 240 11.73 -15.62 -23.05
C THR A 240 12.14 -17.09 -23.05
N GLU A 241 12.02 -17.77 -21.92
CA GLU A 241 12.35 -19.21 -21.76
C GLU A 241 11.11 -20.13 -21.90
N SER A 242 9.93 -19.55 -22.15
CA SER A 242 8.65 -20.26 -22.39
C SER A 242 8.22 -20.18 -23.84
#